data_AF-A0A2D4FB11-F1
#
_entry.id   AF-A0A2D4FB11-F1
#
_cell.length_a   1.000
_cell.length_b   1.000
_cell.length_c   1.000
_cell.angle_alpha   90.00
_cell.angle_beta   90.00
_cell.angle_gamma   90.00
#
_symmetry.space_group_name_H-M   'P 1'
#
loop_
_entity.id
_entity.type
_entity.pdbx_description
1 polymer ?
#
loop_
_entity_poly.entity_id
_entity_poly.type
_entity_poly.pdbx_seq_one_letter_code
_entity_poly.pdbx_strand_id
1 'polypeptide(L)'
;LCSAESKPPAKFEWFFNNTVKDGTEDTLHVHLKDWEDEGNYTCRATNPVTKHTTSASVYVKLTDESSIQFRMSPAAIAGTTIGSVAVVVLCVIVVYFLCTKASCWKKEQHASNGNIPSAPGHNQATDTKS
;
A
#
# COMPACT_ATOMS: atom_id res chain seq x y z
N LEU A 1 -9.83 28.41 -18.28
CA LEU A 1 -10.69 29.62 -18.36
C LEU A 1 -10.39 30.53 -17.18
N CYS A 2 -10.29 31.83 -17.47
CA CYS A 2 -10.17 32.96 -16.58
C CYS A 2 -11.27 33.96 -16.99
N SER A 3 -11.69 34.84 -16.09
CA SER A 3 -12.70 35.86 -16.42
C SER A 3 -12.49 37.12 -15.56
N ALA A 4 -12.82 38.27 -16.12
CA ALA A 4 -12.73 39.55 -15.45
C ALA A 4 -13.76 40.54 -16.03
N GLU A 5 -14.57 41.16 -15.16
CA GLU A 5 -15.47 42.23 -15.57
C GLU A 5 -14.67 43.51 -15.88
N SER A 6 -14.64 43.91 -17.15
CA SER A 6 -13.88 45.07 -17.61
C SER A 6 -14.55 45.74 -18.80
N LYS A 7 -14.53 47.08 -18.82
CA LYS A 7 -14.92 47.90 -19.98
C LYS A 7 -13.79 48.89 -20.32
N PRO A 8 -13.23 48.88 -21.55
CA PRO A 8 -13.36 47.82 -22.56
C PRO A 8 -12.86 46.46 -22.03
N PRO A 9 -13.09 45.35 -22.76
CA PRO A 9 -12.64 44.00 -22.35
C PRO A 9 -11.17 43.96 -21.93
N ALA A 10 -10.87 43.16 -20.92
CA ALA A 10 -9.51 42.96 -20.44
C ALA A 10 -8.67 42.18 -21.46
N LYS A 11 -7.36 42.41 -21.46
CA LYS A 11 -6.38 41.50 -22.05
C LYS A 11 -5.94 40.49 -20.99
N PHE A 12 -5.78 39.23 -21.38
CA PHE A 12 -5.30 38.18 -20.49
C PHE A 12 -3.85 37.83 -20.78
N GLU A 13 -3.12 37.45 -19.74
CA GLU A 13 -1.75 36.94 -19.79
C GLU A 13 -1.64 35.80 -18.78
N TRP A 14 -0.99 34.69 -19.16
CA TRP A 14 -0.81 33.54 -18.29
C TRP A 14 0.62 33.43 -17.79
N PHE A 15 0.76 32.95 -16.56
CA PHE A 15 2.03 32.71 -15.88
C PHE A 15 2.05 31.29 -15.31
N PHE A 16 3.17 30.61 -15.43
CA PHE A 16 3.47 29.35 -14.74
C PHE A 16 4.68 29.58 -13.83
N ASN A 17 4.52 29.33 -12.53
CA ASN A 17 5.57 29.56 -11.52
C ASN A 17 6.25 30.95 -11.72
N ASN A 18 5.42 31.98 -11.81
CA ASN A 18 5.77 33.40 -12.05
C ASN A 18 6.44 33.73 -13.41
N THR A 19 6.67 32.75 -14.27
CA THR A 19 7.20 32.94 -15.64
C THR A 19 6.05 33.09 -16.64
N VAL A 20 6.13 34.05 -17.57
CA VAL A 20 5.11 34.23 -18.64
C VAL A 20 5.02 32.97 -19.50
N LYS A 21 3.80 32.56 -19.84
CA LYS A 21 3.51 31.52 -20.84
C LYS A 21 2.90 32.18 -22.08
N ASP A 22 3.22 31.68 -23.26
CA ASP A 22 2.63 32.16 -24.51
C ASP A 22 1.12 31.87 -24.54
N GLY A 23 0.32 32.94 -24.49
CA GLY A 23 -1.14 32.87 -24.53
C GLY A 23 -1.82 34.16 -24.08
N THR A 24 -2.49 34.85 -24.99
CA THR A 24 -3.29 36.07 -24.74
C THR A 24 -4.76 35.80 -24.42
N GLU A 25 -5.18 34.54 -24.53
CA GLU A 25 -6.57 34.12 -24.43
C GLU A 25 -7.04 33.95 -22.99
N ASP A 26 -8.35 34.04 -22.78
CA ASP A 26 -8.98 33.76 -21.48
C ASP A 26 -8.79 32.30 -21.02
N THR A 27 -8.35 31.40 -21.90
CA THR A 27 -8.30 29.96 -21.66
C THR A 27 -6.95 29.36 -22.04
N LEU A 28 -6.08 29.24 -21.04
CA LEU A 28 -4.93 28.35 -21.12
C LEU A 28 -5.39 26.89 -21.12
N HIS A 29 -4.93 26.14 -22.12
CA HIS A 29 -4.97 24.69 -22.13
C HIS A 29 -3.63 24.15 -21.63
N VAL A 30 -3.66 23.26 -20.64
CA VAL A 30 -2.48 22.63 -20.05
C VAL A 30 -2.59 21.12 -20.25
N HIS A 31 -1.51 20.49 -20.69
CA HIS A 31 -1.38 19.04 -20.73
C HIS A 31 -0.28 18.66 -19.75
N LEU A 32 -0.66 18.07 -18.60
CA LEU A 32 0.27 17.66 -17.56
C LEU A 32 0.92 16.35 -17.98
N LYS A 33 2.22 16.39 -18.30
CA LYS A 33 2.97 15.23 -18.80
C LYS A 33 3.93 14.65 -17.76
N ASP A 34 4.51 15.51 -16.93
CA ASP A 34 5.50 15.15 -15.92
C ASP A 34 5.43 16.10 -14.71
N TRP A 35 6.19 15.80 -13.66
CA TRP A 35 6.21 16.57 -12.41
C TRP A 35 6.75 18.00 -12.58
N GLU A 36 7.33 18.33 -13.74
CA GLU A 36 7.78 19.68 -14.09
C GLU A 36 6.63 20.59 -14.55
N ASP A 37 5.45 20.03 -14.88
CA ASP A 37 4.19 20.77 -15.06
C ASP A 37 3.44 21.03 -13.73
N GLU A 38 3.87 20.45 -12.60
CA GLU A 38 3.27 20.75 -11.29
C GLU A 38 3.67 22.16 -10.82
N GLY A 39 2.69 22.99 -10.47
CA GLY A 39 2.98 24.36 -10.08
C GLY A 39 1.77 25.29 -10.04
N ASN A 40 2.08 26.57 -9.81
CA ASN A 40 1.09 27.63 -9.71
C ASN A 40 0.88 28.31 -11.07
N TYR A 41 -0.31 28.14 -11.63
CA TYR A 41 -0.77 28.81 -12.85
C TYR A 41 -1.56 30.06 -12.47
N THR A 42 -1.08 31.24 -12.88
CA THR A 42 -1.74 32.53 -12.62
C THR A 42 -2.23 33.14 -13.93
N CYS A 43 -3.52 33.48 -13.97
CA CYS A 43 -4.07 34.41 -14.95
C CYS A 43 -3.89 35.84 -14.44
N ARG A 44 -3.49 36.76 -15.33
CA ARG A 44 -3.52 38.21 -15.14
C ARG A 44 -4.45 38.84 -16.15
N ALA A 45 -5.41 39.63 -15.68
CA ALA A 45 -6.37 40.37 -16.50
C ALA A 45 -6.10 41.88 -16.39
N THR A 46 -5.88 42.55 -17.51
CA THR A 46 -5.44 43.94 -17.61
C THR A 46 -6.42 44.77 -18.44
N ASN A 47 -7.03 45.82 -17.86
CA ASN A 47 -7.84 46.76 -18.62
C ASN A 47 -6.93 47.60 -19.54
N PRO A 48 -7.13 47.61 -20.87
CA PRO A 48 -6.18 48.23 -21.79
C PRO A 48 -6.21 49.77 -21.77
N VAL A 49 -7.24 50.40 -21.19
CA VAL A 49 -7.37 51.86 -21.05
C VAL A 49 -6.85 52.32 -19.69
N THR A 50 -7.45 51.84 -18.59
CA THR A 50 -7.11 52.29 -17.23
C THR A 50 -5.80 51.71 -16.69
N LYS A 51 -5.28 50.66 -17.33
CA LYS A 51 -4.13 49.84 -16.89
C LYS A 51 -4.36 49.14 -15.54
N HIS A 52 -5.57 49.20 -14.98
CA HIS A 52 -5.92 48.44 -13.80
C HIS A 52 -5.81 46.94 -14.11
N THR A 53 -5.22 46.21 -13.16
CA THR A 53 -4.77 44.82 -13.36
C THR A 53 -5.24 43.99 -12.16
N THR A 54 -5.68 42.76 -12.40
CA THR A 54 -6.11 41.83 -11.36
C THR A 54 -5.71 40.41 -11.75
N SER A 55 -5.33 39.59 -10.78
CA SER A 55 -4.81 38.25 -11.03
C SER A 55 -5.51 37.20 -10.18
N ALA A 56 -5.63 35.98 -10.70
CA ALA A 56 -6.13 34.80 -10.00
C ALA A 56 -5.20 33.62 -10.25
N SER A 57 -4.97 32.81 -9.22
CA SER A 57 -3.99 31.71 -9.23
C SER A 57 -4.63 30.38 -8.87
N VAL A 58 -4.18 29.30 -9.52
CA VAL A 58 -4.53 27.92 -9.18
C VAL A 58 -3.27 27.08 -9.12
N TYR A 59 -3.11 26.30 -8.05
CA TYR A 59 -2.06 25.29 -7.97
C TYR A 59 -2.55 24.01 -8.64
N VAL A 60 -1.86 23.58 -9.68
CA VAL A 60 -2.16 22.34 -10.41
C VAL A 60 -1.13 21.31 -9.99
N LYS A 61 -1.64 20.20 -9.44
CA LYS A 61 -0.86 19.09 -8.88
C LYS A 61 -1.03 17.86 -9.76
N LEU A 62 0.06 17.18 -10.10
CA LEU A 62 0.00 15.86 -10.72
C LEU A 62 -0.32 14.81 -9.64
N THR A 63 -1.19 13.86 -9.97
CA THR A 63 -1.57 12.78 -9.06
C THR A 63 -1.42 11.44 -9.77
N ASP A 64 -0.46 10.65 -9.31
CA ASP A 64 -0.20 9.32 -9.87
C ASP A 64 -1.29 8.32 -9.41
N GLU A 65 -2.07 7.81 -10.34
CA GLU A 65 -3.19 6.89 -10.09
C GLU A 65 -2.72 5.50 -9.61
N SER A 66 -1.41 5.19 -9.70
CA SER A 66 -0.85 3.99 -9.04
C SER A 66 -0.97 4.02 -7.52
N SER A 67 -1.17 5.20 -6.92
CA SER A 67 -1.64 5.31 -5.54
C SER A 67 -3.11 4.89 -5.47
N ILE A 68 -3.35 3.61 -5.19
CA ILE A 68 -4.72 3.06 -5.01
C ILE A 68 -5.42 3.86 -3.90
N GLN A 69 -6.26 4.79 -4.33
CA GLN A 69 -7.14 5.59 -3.49
C GLN A 69 -8.24 4.69 -2.96
N PHE A 70 -7.88 3.87 -1.97
CA PHE A 70 -8.81 3.07 -1.18
C PHE A 70 -9.61 4.03 -0.29
N ARG A 71 -10.54 4.76 -0.92
CA ARG A 71 -11.60 5.57 -0.31
C ARG A 71 -12.59 4.65 0.42
N MET A 72 -12.09 3.94 1.43
CA MET A 72 -12.92 3.45 2.50
C MET A 72 -13.62 4.66 3.11
N SER A 73 -14.94 4.73 2.93
CA SER A 73 -15.79 5.39 3.90
C SER A 73 -15.41 4.85 5.29
N PRO A 74 -15.33 5.68 6.36
CA PRO A 74 -14.92 5.23 7.69
C PRO A 74 -15.67 3.99 8.22
N ALA A 75 -16.89 3.75 7.72
CA ALA A 75 -17.69 2.56 8.01
C ALA A 75 -17.05 1.21 7.57
N ALA A 76 -16.11 1.20 6.62
CA ALA A 76 -15.58 -0.03 6.02
C ALA A 76 -14.38 -0.65 6.76
N ILE A 77 -13.66 0.14 7.59
CA ILE A 77 -12.39 -0.28 8.22
C ILE A 77 -12.59 -1.36 9.31
N ALA A 78 -13.80 -1.51 9.84
CA ALA A 78 -14.11 -2.47 10.90
C ALA A 78 -14.10 -3.96 10.47
N GLY A 79 -14.03 -4.26 9.16
CA GLY A 79 -14.26 -5.62 8.65
C GLY A 79 -13.09 -6.60 8.70
N THR A 80 -11.84 -6.14 8.80
CA THR A 80 -10.64 -6.95 8.48
C THR A 80 -9.92 -7.59 9.67
N THR A 81 -10.27 -7.27 10.92
CA THR A 81 -9.54 -7.75 12.11
C THR A 81 -10.12 -9.00 12.77
N ILE A 82 -11.41 -9.28 12.59
CA ILE A 82 -12.10 -10.38 13.28
C ILE A 82 -11.72 -11.74 12.66
N GLY A 83 -11.62 -11.82 11.33
CA GLY A 83 -11.32 -13.06 10.62
C GLY A 83 -9.92 -13.61 10.90
N SER A 84 -8.90 -12.75 11.03
CA SER A 84 -7.53 -13.18 11.29
C SER A 84 -7.35 -13.79 12.68
N VAL A 85 -7.95 -13.18 13.72
CA VAL A 85 -7.91 -13.70 15.09
C VAL A 85 -8.60 -15.07 15.18
N ALA A 86 -9.77 -15.23 14.55
CA ALA A 86 -10.49 -16.50 14.53
C ALA A 86 -9.67 -17.63 13.88
N VAL A 87 -9.03 -17.35 12.74
CA VAL A 87 -8.15 -18.33 12.05
C VAL A 87 -6.93 -18.68 12.90
N VAL A 88 -6.26 -17.69 13.53
CA VAL A 88 -5.09 -17.95 14.40
C VAL A 88 -5.47 -18.82 15.60
N VAL A 89 -6.60 -18.53 16.26
CA VAL A 89 -7.10 -19.34 17.40
C VAL A 89 -7.42 -20.77 16.96
N LEU A 90 -8.10 -20.95 15.83
CA LEU A 90 -8.38 -22.29 15.29
C LEU A 90 -7.09 -23.07 14.96
N CYS A 91 -6.10 -22.43 14.33
CA CYS A 91 -4.81 -23.05 14.05
C CYS A 91 -4.07 -23.48 15.33
N VAL A 92 -4.05 -22.64 16.37
CA VAL A 92 -3.44 -22.99 17.67
C VAL A 92 -4.15 -24.18 18.32
N ILE A 93 -5.49 -24.22 18.28
CA ILE A 93 -6.29 -25.33 18.82
C ILE A 93 -6.01 -26.64 18.06
N VAL A 94 -5.97 -26.61 16.72
CA VAL A 94 -5.66 -27.79 15.90
C VAL A 94 -4.24 -28.29 16.19
N VAL A 95 -3.24 -27.42 16.24
CA VAL A 95 -1.86 -27.79 16.59
C VAL A 95 -1.79 -28.39 18.00
N TYR A 96 -2.46 -27.81 18.99
CA TYR A 96 -2.53 -28.37 20.34
C TYR A 96 -3.14 -29.79 20.36
N PHE A 97 -4.24 -30.03 19.63
CA PHE A 97 -4.83 -31.36 19.53
C PHE A 97 -3.91 -32.37 18.81
N LEU A 98 -3.22 -31.96 17.75
CA LEU A 98 -2.24 -32.82 17.07
C LEU A 98 -1.05 -33.14 17.98
N CYS A 99 -0.50 -32.16 18.70
CA CYS A 99 0.60 -32.35 19.64
C CYS A 99 0.22 -33.21 20.85
N THR A 100 -1.01 -33.07 21.39
CA THR A 100 -1.48 -33.92 22.50
C THR A 100 -1.73 -35.36 22.04
N LYS A 101 -2.32 -35.58 20.85
CA LYS A 101 -2.45 -36.94 20.29
C LYS A 101 -1.09 -37.58 19.99
N ALA A 102 -0.16 -36.83 19.40
CA ALA A 102 1.20 -37.31 19.12
C ALA A 102 2.02 -37.60 20.39
N SER A 103 1.82 -36.85 21.47
CA SER A 103 2.48 -37.12 22.76
C SER A 103 1.85 -38.27 23.54
N CYS A 104 0.55 -38.55 23.38
CA CYS A 104 -0.04 -39.83 23.81
C CYS A 104 0.55 -41.01 23.03
N TRP A 105 0.62 -40.92 21.69
CA TRP A 105 1.22 -41.97 20.85
C TRP A 105 2.67 -42.29 21.27
N LYS A 106 3.49 -41.28 21.57
CA LYS A 106 4.85 -41.46 22.10
C LYS A 106 4.89 -42.18 23.46
N LYS A 107 3.90 -41.95 24.35
CA LYS A 107 3.82 -42.65 25.64
C LYS A 107 3.45 -44.12 25.48
N GLU A 108 2.53 -44.44 24.57
CA GLU A 108 2.07 -45.81 24.34
C GLU A 108 3.15 -46.71 23.71
N GLN A 109 3.92 -46.17 22.76
CA GLN A 109 5.10 -46.83 22.19
C GLN A 109 6.16 -47.17 23.25
N HIS A 110 6.43 -46.26 24.19
CA HIS A 110 7.38 -46.51 25.29
C HIS A 110 6.88 -47.52 26.33
N ALA A 111 5.57 -47.69 26.50
CA ALA A 111 5.00 -48.68 27.42
C ALA A 111 4.99 -50.10 26.83
N SER A 112 4.71 -50.24 25.52
CA SER A 112 4.62 -51.54 24.84
C SER A 112 5.97 -52.28 24.76
N ASN A 113 7.07 -51.54 24.64
CA ASN A 113 8.40 -52.09 24.39
C ASN A 113 9.10 -52.70 25.63
N GLY A 114 8.38 -52.87 26.75
CA GLY A 114 8.96 -53.20 28.07
C GLY A 114 8.96 -54.69 28.46
N ASN A 115 8.23 -55.57 27.77
CA ASN A 115 8.04 -56.96 28.18
C ASN A 115 8.39 -57.97 27.07
N ILE A 116 9.65 -58.42 27.04
CA ILE A 116 10.06 -59.71 26.46
C ILE A 116 10.97 -60.40 27.48
N PRO A 117 10.63 -61.59 28.00
CA PRO A 117 11.46 -62.27 29.00
C PRO A 117 12.69 -62.92 28.37
N SER A 118 13.85 -62.78 29.03
CA SER A 118 15.12 -63.37 28.60
C SER A 118 15.20 -64.88 28.84
N ALA A 119 15.83 -65.61 27.91
CA ALA A 119 16.30 -66.99 28.10
C ALA A 119 17.80 -67.10 27.74
N PRO A 120 18.58 -68.06 28.31
CA PRO A 120 20.02 -67.82 28.53
C PRO A 120 21.01 -68.82 27.91
N GLY A 121 22.20 -68.32 27.53
CA GLY A 121 23.44 -69.09 27.29
C GLY A 121 23.53 -69.89 25.98
N HIS A 122 24.64 -70.55 25.61
CA HIS A 122 26.08 -70.52 25.96
C HIS A 122 26.82 -71.49 25.00
N ASN A 123 28.06 -71.35 24.48
CA ASN A 123 29.07 -70.27 24.32
C ASN A 123 29.75 -70.53 22.92
N GLN A 124 31.05 -70.57 22.59
CA GLN A 124 32.37 -70.28 23.20
C GLN A 124 33.48 -70.18 22.11
N ALA A 125 34.73 -69.86 22.51
CA ALA A 125 36.05 -70.12 21.88
C ALA A 125 36.17 -70.20 20.31
N THR A 126 36.80 -69.26 19.59
CA THR A 126 38.23 -68.84 19.52
C THR A 126 39.21 -69.87 18.91
N ASP A 127 39.70 -69.60 17.68
CA ASP A 127 41.09 -69.80 17.17
C ASP A 127 41.13 -69.60 15.63
N THR A 128 42.25 -69.31 14.95
CA THR A 128 43.43 -68.50 15.32
C THR A 128 44.11 -67.97 14.02
N LYS A 129 44.98 -66.96 14.16
CA LYS A 129 45.76 -66.28 13.12
C LYS A 129 46.49 -67.19 12.11
N SER A 130 46.54 -66.74 10.85
CA SER A 130 47.76 -66.75 10.01
C SER A 130 48.01 -65.37 9.42
#